data_AF-A0A6H5KJF8-F1
#
_entry.id   AF-A0A6H5KJF8-F1
#
_cell.length_a   1.000
_cell.length_b   1.000
_cell.length_c   1.000
_cell.angle_alpha   90.00
_cell.angle_beta   90.00
_cell.angle_gamma   90.00
#
_symmetry.space_group_name_H-M   'P 1'
#
loop_
_entity.id
_entity.type
_entity.pdbx_description
1 polymer ?
#
loop_
_entity_poly.entity_id
_entity_poly.type
_entity_poly.pdbx_seq_one_letter_code
_entity_poly.pdbx_strand_id
1 'polypeptide(L)'
;MESLVAAVTRNGWQRTSEPVCYPERSKGKWRLRLMFTSRKGDRATKKYGPLCNTEQEALCGSLAFRYSWEGSQRGQPCEVSKENLVPPVAAGKDGYWGYDQFEEQVEDVMDVLEHIDPDMQIVFEVDHSSGHGKQREDGLHVSNMNVKYGGKQKVLRDSVMTEECLGPEEAKMYFANGRWSTKFSEGAVCVDQKLTVGQTQTSTFAVGAPPPFFEWDAPRKDKKNAKGKVKEGYEGKAKGVRQYLWERGWWKDGMSTGAGVSDDMHVEKVLQALPDFKNERTALQHLVESRGHILLSSPKCHPEVAGVGIEYSWGFSKQKFRRKINDEVPKHLHDNIENRCA
;
A
#
# COMPACT_ATOMS: atom_id res chain seq x y z
N MET A 1 4.64 24.80 15.93
CA MET A 1 3.84 23.57 15.72
C MET A 1 2.70 23.81 14.73
N GLU A 2 2.12 25.01 14.69
CA GLU A 2 1.06 25.36 13.71
C GLU A 2 1.54 25.62 12.28
N SER A 3 2.81 26.00 12.05
CA SER A 3 3.34 26.27 10.70
C SER A 3 3.80 25.04 9.90
N LEU A 4 3.92 23.87 10.54
CA LEU A 4 4.24 22.60 9.85
C LEU A 4 2.98 21.84 9.40
N VAL A 5 1.86 22.02 10.09
CA VAL A 5 0.55 21.48 9.69
C VAL A 5 0.07 22.14 8.39
N ALA A 6 0.38 23.43 8.18
CA ALA A 6 0.00 24.16 6.98
C ALA A 6 0.76 23.76 5.69
N ALA A 7 1.92 23.10 5.82
CA ALA A 7 2.71 22.67 4.66
C ALA A 7 2.30 21.28 4.15
N VAL A 8 1.77 20.42 5.02
CA VAL A 8 1.25 19.08 4.66
C VAL A 8 -0.12 19.15 3.98
N THR A 9 -0.87 20.24 4.18
CA THR A 9 -2.21 20.42 3.59
C THR A 9 -2.24 20.96 2.16
N ARG A 10 -1.11 21.31 1.51
CA ARG A 10 -1.16 21.95 0.18
C ARG A 10 -1.40 20.99 -1.00
N ASN A 11 -1.22 19.69 -0.82
CA ASN A 11 -1.54 18.67 -1.82
C ASN A 11 -2.47 17.57 -1.28
N GLY A 12 -3.19 17.86 -0.19
CA GLY A 12 -4.19 16.94 0.34
C GLY A 12 -5.42 16.93 -0.55
N TRP A 13 -5.72 15.78 -1.16
CA TRP A 13 -7.06 15.47 -1.63
C TRP A 13 -8.00 15.52 -0.42
N GLN A 14 -8.69 16.64 -0.25
CA GLN A 14 -9.80 16.73 0.69
C GLN A 14 -11.07 16.36 -0.06
N ARG A 15 -11.77 15.34 0.46
CA ARG A 15 -13.08 14.84 0.03
C ARG A 15 -13.96 16.02 -0.41
N THR A 16 -14.05 16.26 -1.72
CA THR A 16 -14.98 17.23 -2.28
C THR A 16 -16.37 16.61 -2.18
N SER A 17 -17.38 17.42 -1.86
CA SER A 17 -18.78 17.07 -1.55
C SER A 17 -19.26 15.73 -2.07
N GLU A 18 -19.94 14.94 -1.22
CA GLU A 18 -20.55 13.64 -1.52
C GLU A 18 -20.99 13.54 -2.99
N PRO A 19 -20.52 12.54 -3.76
CA PRO A 19 -21.00 12.32 -5.10
C PRO A 19 -22.50 12.08 -5.04
N VAL A 20 -23.29 13.04 -5.51
CA VAL A 20 -24.75 12.93 -5.49
C VAL A 20 -25.17 12.14 -6.72
N CYS A 21 -25.47 10.86 -6.53
CA CYS A 21 -26.10 10.03 -7.55
C CYS A 21 -27.60 9.96 -7.27
N TYR A 22 -28.42 10.26 -8.26
CA TYR A 22 -29.86 9.98 -8.18
C TYR A 22 -30.40 9.54 -9.53
N PRO A 23 -31.32 8.57 -9.54
CA PRO A 23 -32.05 8.19 -10.73
C PRO A 23 -32.92 9.36 -11.20
N GLU A 24 -32.89 9.63 -12.50
CA GLU A 24 -33.62 10.69 -13.15
C GLU A 24 -34.42 10.12 -14.32
N ARG A 25 -35.67 10.57 -14.48
CA ARG A 25 -36.48 10.27 -15.67
C ARG A 25 -36.19 11.25 -16.81
N SER A 26 -35.87 10.71 -17.99
CA SER A 26 -35.72 11.47 -19.21
C SER A 26 -36.31 10.71 -20.39
N LYS A 27 -37.15 11.38 -21.20
CA LYS A 27 -37.85 10.78 -22.36
C LYS A 27 -38.60 9.47 -22.03
N GLY A 28 -39.25 9.38 -20.87
CA GLY A 28 -40.00 8.20 -20.43
C GLY A 28 -39.16 7.02 -19.95
N LYS A 29 -37.83 7.16 -19.93
CA LYS A 29 -36.86 6.15 -19.48
C LYS A 29 -36.08 6.66 -18.27
N TRP A 30 -35.50 5.74 -17.51
CA TRP A 30 -34.67 6.01 -16.33
C TRP A 30 -33.21 6.16 -16.72
N ARG A 31 -32.44 7.01 -16.04
CA ARG A 31 -30.98 7.10 -16.16
C ARG A 31 -30.38 7.58 -14.85
N LEU A 32 -29.12 7.27 -14.58
CA LEU A 32 -28.43 7.87 -13.44
C LEU A 32 -27.87 9.25 -13.83
N ARG A 33 -28.10 10.26 -12.99
CA ARG A 33 -27.37 11.53 -13.07
C ARG A 33 -26.24 11.52 -12.05
N LEU A 34 -25.03 11.83 -12.52
CA LEU A 34 -23.85 11.97 -11.70
C LEU A 34 -23.40 13.44 -11.68
N MET A 35 -23.11 13.92 -10.48
CA MET A 35 -22.58 15.26 -10.23
C MET A 35 -21.19 15.12 -9.62
N PHE A 36 -20.17 15.60 -10.33
CA PHE A 36 -18.79 15.61 -9.83
C PHE A 36 -18.25 17.03 -9.72
N THR A 37 -17.41 17.27 -8.72
CA THR A 37 -16.52 18.43 -8.63
C THR A 37 -15.09 17.94 -8.52
N SER A 38 -14.29 18.18 -9.56
CA SER A 38 -12.88 17.75 -9.65
C SER A 38 -12.01 18.40 -8.59
N ARG A 39 -12.21 19.69 -8.26
CA ARG A 39 -11.50 20.45 -7.21
C ARG A 39 -12.35 21.61 -6.65
N LYS A 40 -11.93 22.16 -5.50
CA LYS A 40 -12.56 23.35 -4.88
C LYS A 40 -12.40 24.57 -5.80
N GLY A 41 -13.52 25.08 -6.33
CA GLY A 41 -13.57 26.22 -7.26
C GLY A 41 -13.95 25.83 -8.69
N ASP A 42 -13.94 24.54 -9.03
CA ASP A 42 -14.37 24.07 -10.34
C ASP A 42 -15.90 24.02 -10.45
N ARG A 43 -16.44 24.28 -11.65
CA ARG A 43 -17.87 24.10 -11.92
C ARG A 43 -18.23 22.62 -11.86
N ALA A 44 -19.29 22.29 -11.13
CA ALA A 44 -19.85 20.95 -11.11
C ALA A 44 -20.19 20.48 -12.53
N THR A 45 -19.67 19.33 -12.91
CA THR A 45 -19.94 18.71 -14.21
C THR A 45 -21.07 17.69 -14.06
N LYS A 46 -22.07 17.80 -14.94
CA LYS A 46 -23.21 16.88 -15.00
C LYS A 46 -22.94 15.82 -16.04
N LYS A 47 -23.05 14.55 -15.66
CA LYS A 47 -22.97 13.42 -16.59
C LYS A 47 -24.16 12.50 -16.39
N TYR A 48 -24.52 11.80 -17.47
CA TYR A 48 -25.74 10.99 -17.55
C TYR A 48 -25.37 9.59 -17.99
N GLY A 49 -25.80 8.59 -17.24
CA GLY A 49 -25.75 7.19 -17.65
C GLY A 49 -26.73 6.87 -18.79
N PRO A 50 -26.68 5.64 -19.34
CA PRO A 50 -27.59 5.22 -20.40
C PRO A 50 -29.06 5.27 -19.97
N LEU A 51 -29.96 5.39 -20.95
CA LEU A 51 -31.39 5.31 -20.71
C LEU A 51 -31.83 3.85 -20.59
N CYS A 52 -32.37 3.49 -19.42
CA CYS A 52 -32.87 2.19 -19.03
C CYS A 52 -34.40 2.18 -18.92
N ASN A 53 -35.01 1.01 -18.99
CA ASN A 53 -36.47 0.90 -18.94
C ASN A 53 -36.98 0.94 -17.50
N THR A 54 -36.18 0.49 -16.53
CA THR A 54 -36.51 0.53 -15.10
C THR A 54 -35.50 1.36 -14.30
N GLU A 55 -35.93 1.84 -13.13
CA GLU A 55 -35.07 2.57 -12.19
C GLU A 55 -33.94 1.68 -11.67
N GLN A 56 -34.24 0.42 -11.39
CA GLN A 56 -33.27 -0.60 -10.98
C GLN A 56 -32.25 -0.91 -12.10
N GLU A 57 -32.68 -0.98 -13.36
CA GLU A 57 -31.74 -1.09 -14.49
C GLU A 57 -30.85 0.15 -14.63
N ALA A 58 -31.37 1.35 -14.34
CA ALA A 58 -30.58 2.58 -14.37
C ALA A 58 -29.52 2.62 -13.25
N LEU A 59 -29.85 2.08 -12.08
CA LEU A 59 -28.93 1.92 -10.94
C LEU A 59 -27.90 0.79 -11.20
N CYS A 60 -28.30 -0.33 -11.80
CA CYS A 60 -27.40 -1.43 -12.14
C CYS A 60 -26.50 -1.11 -13.36
N GLY A 61 -27.05 -0.48 -14.40
CA GLY A 61 -26.33 -0.10 -15.62
C GLY A 61 -25.33 1.05 -15.42
N SER A 62 -25.52 1.86 -14.37
CA SER A 62 -24.60 2.94 -14.02
C SER A 62 -23.27 2.47 -13.46
N LEU A 63 -23.20 1.27 -12.86
CA LEU A 63 -21.93 0.65 -12.47
C LEU A 63 -21.05 0.49 -13.72
N ALA A 64 -21.59 -0.12 -14.79
CA ALA A 64 -20.90 -0.29 -16.07
C ALA A 64 -20.50 1.04 -16.76
N PHE A 65 -21.33 2.09 -16.63
CA PHE A 65 -21.04 3.42 -17.17
C PHE A 65 -19.88 4.10 -16.43
N ARG A 66 -19.80 3.97 -15.10
CA ARG A 66 -18.67 4.45 -14.30
C ARG A 66 -17.38 3.70 -14.65
N TYR A 67 -17.45 2.37 -14.73
CA TYR A 67 -16.32 1.50 -15.13
C TYR A 67 -15.73 1.85 -16.51
N SER A 68 -16.57 2.27 -17.46
CA SER A 68 -16.13 2.66 -18.81
C SER A 68 -15.53 4.07 -18.86
N TRP A 69 -16.08 5.01 -18.08
CA TRP A 69 -15.67 6.43 -18.12
C TRP A 69 -14.35 6.72 -17.39
N GLU A 70 -14.13 6.18 -16.19
CA GLU A 70 -12.86 6.40 -15.46
C GLU A 70 -11.68 5.71 -16.17
N GLY A 71 -11.93 4.61 -16.88
CA GLY A 71 -10.97 3.98 -17.79
C GLY A 71 -10.62 4.84 -19.01
N SER A 72 -11.52 5.74 -19.45
CA SER A 72 -11.29 6.61 -20.61
C SER A 72 -10.66 7.97 -20.26
N GLN A 73 -10.61 8.39 -19.00
CA GLN A 73 -10.01 9.68 -18.63
C GLN A 73 -8.48 9.64 -18.43
N ARG A 74 -7.86 8.46 -18.28
CA ARG A 74 -6.40 8.34 -18.01
C ARG A 74 -5.51 8.25 -19.26
N GLY A 75 -6.04 8.55 -20.46
CA GLY A 75 -5.31 8.44 -21.72
C GLY A 75 -5.10 9.73 -22.51
N GLN A 76 -5.45 10.92 -21.99
CA GLN A 76 -5.03 12.19 -22.61
C GLN A 76 -4.57 13.26 -21.61
N PRO A 77 -3.59 14.08 -22.00
CA PRO A 77 -2.77 14.87 -21.11
C PRO A 77 -3.57 16.03 -20.53
N CYS A 78 -3.45 16.24 -19.21
CA CYS A 78 -3.79 17.53 -18.65
C CYS A 78 -2.98 18.60 -19.40
N GLU A 79 -3.63 19.58 -20.02
CA GLU A 79 -2.99 20.87 -20.25
C GLU A 79 -2.72 21.48 -18.88
N VAL A 80 -1.59 21.10 -18.29
CA VAL A 80 -1.06 21.74 -17.10
C VAL A 80 -0.41 23.03 -17.60
N SER A 81 -0.95 24.17 -17.17
CA SER A 81 -0.24 25.44 -17.23
C SER A 81 1.21 25.25 -16.77
N LYS A 82 2.15 25.74 -17.57
CA LYS A 82 3.60 25.42 -17.61
C LYS A 82 4.44 25.62 -16.33
N GLU A 83 3.86 25.73 -15.14
CA GLU A 83 4.58 26.26 -13.98
C GLU A 83 4.79 25.31 -12.80
N ASN A 84 4.35 24.03 -12.85
CA ASN A 84 4.66 23.07 -11.79
C ASN A 84 5.06 21.69 -12.34
N LEU A 85 6.25 21.62 -12.93
CA LEU A 85 6.90 20.37 -13.32
C LEU A 85 7.52 19.68 -12.08
N VAL A 86 6.82 18.67 -11.55
CA VAL A 86 7.49 17.51 -10.96
C VAL A 86 8.04 16.69 -12.13
N PRO A 87 9.32 16.26 -12.13
CA PRO A 87 9.92 15.63 -13.30
C PRO A 87 9.15 14.36 -13.73
N PRO A 88 9.09 14.10 -15.04
CA PRO A 88 8.20 13.11 -15.63
C PRO A 88 8.54 11.71 -15.15
N VAL A 89 7.50 10.96 -14.78
CA VAL A 89 7.55 9.50 -14.71
C VAL A 89 8.08 9.02 -16.07
N ALA A 90 9.11 8.18 -16.02
CA ALA A 90 9.95 7.82 -17.16
C ALA A 90 9.16 7.54 -18.46
N ALA A 91 9.59 8.21 -19.53
CA ALA A 91 9.11 7.99 -20.89
C ALA A 91 9.12 6.48 -21.22
N GLY A 92 7.96 5.92 -21.58
CA GLY A 92 7.79 4.52 -21.96
C GLY A 92 6.72 3.74 -21.19
N LYS A 93 6.04 4.35 -20.22
CA LYS A 93 4.92 3.73 -19.46
C LYS A 93 3.59 4.50 -19.54
N ASP A 94 3.47 5.47 -20.44
CA ASP A 94 2.22 6.22 -20.63
C ASP A 94 1.10 5.27 -21.07
N GLY A 95 0.00 5.27 -20.32
CA GLY A 95 -1.24 4.54 -20.64
C GLY A 95 -1.38 3.12 -20.04
N TYR A 96 -0.40 2.61 -19.28
CA TYR A 96 -0.57 1.33 -18.59
C TYR A 96 -1.47 1.46 -17.36
N TRP A 97 -2.49 0.62 -17.31
CA TRP A 97 -3.32 0.46 -16.13
C TRP A 97 -2.58 -0.40 -15.09
N GLY A 98 -2.19 0.22 -13.98
CA GLY A 98 -1.42 -0.38 -12.90
C GLY A 98 -2.20 -0.40 -11.58
N TYR A 99 -1.48 -0.69 -10.49
CA TYR A 99 -2.10 -0.82 -9.17
C TYR A 99 -2.84 0.44 -8.73
N ASP A 100 -2.21 1.61 -8.85
CA ASP A 100 -2.80 2.85 -8.33
C ASP A 100 -4.14 3.16 -9.04
N GLN A 101 -4.22 2.89 -10.35
CA GLN A 101 -5.47 2.99 -11.11
C GLN A 101 -6.54 1.98 -10.63
N PHE A 102 -6.14 0.75 -10.31
CA PHE A 102 -7.07 -0.28 -9.84
C PHE A 102 -7.57 0.00 -8.43
N GLU A 103 -6.68 0.44 -7.53
CA GLU A 103 -7.00 0.81 -6.15
C GLU A 103 -8.07 1.91 -6.12
N GLU A 104 -7.85 3.00 -6.87
CA GLU A 104 -8.83 4.09 -7.01
C GLU A 104 -10.17 3.56 -7.54
N GLN A 105 -10.17 2.67 -8.54
CA GLN A 105 -11.40 2.08 -9.07
C GLN A 105 -12.14 1.22 -8.03
N VAL A 106 -11.41 0.46 -7.22
CA VAL A 106 -12.02 -0.35 -6.15
C VAL A 106 -12.65 0.57 -5.09
N GLU A 107 -11.97 1.65 -4.72
CA GLU A 107 -12.52 2.67 -3.81
C GLU A 107 -13.81 3.30 -4.36
N ASP A 108 -13.79 3.71 -5.62
CA ASP A 108 -14.92 4.33 -6.32
C ASP A 108 -16.15 3.42 -6.40
N VAL A 109 -15.92 2.11 -6.56
CA VAL A 109 -16.98 1.09 -6.57
C VAL A 109 -17.59 0.94 -5.18
N MET A 110 -16.77 0.85 -4.15
CA MET A 110 -17.25 0.74 -2.76
C MET A 110 -18.07 1.98 -2.38
N ASP A 111 -17.60 3.19 -2.71
CA ASP A 111 -18.31 4.44 -2.44
C ASP A 111 -19.73 4.46 -3.03
N VAL A 112 -19.91 3.96 -4.25
CA VAL A 112 -21.23 3.91 -4.90
C VAL A 112 -22.11 2.88 -4.23
N LEU A 113 -21.57 1.69 -4.03
CA LEU A 113 -22.34 0.55 -3.54
C LEU A 113 -22.79 0.74 -2.09
N GLU A 114 -21.92 1.28 -1.24
CA GLU A 114 -22.26 1.67 0.14
C GLU A 114 -23.29 2.81 0.18
N HIS A 115 -23.29 3.72 -0.80
CA HIS A 115 -24.30 4.78 -0.86
C HIS A 115 -25.67 4.26 -1.32
N ILE A 116 -25.69 3.34 -2.29
CA ILE A 116 -26.93 2.75 -2.82
C ILE A 116 -27.58 1.84 -1.78
N ASP A 117 -26.77 1.00 -1.13
CA ASP A 117 -27.24 0.06 -0.12
C ASP A 117 -26.17 -0.09 0.98
N PRO A 118 -26.29 0.67 2.08
CA PRO A 118 -25.33 0.65 3.19
C PRO A 118 -25.20 -0.69 3.90
N ASP A 119 -26.20 -1.58 3.79
CA ASP A 119 -26.21 -2.89 4.44
C ASP A 119 -25.53 -3.97 3.56
N MET A 120 -25.15 -3.63 2.33
CA MET A 120 -24.55 -4.56 1.38
C MET A 120 -23.07 -4.82 1.68
N GLN A 121 -22.70 -6.10 1.77
CA GLN A 121 -21.30 -6.52 1.80
C GLN A 121 -20.80 -6.87 0.39
N ILE A 122 -19.81 -6.12 -0.07
CA ILE A 122 -19.20 -6.30 -1.39
C ILE A 122 -18.13 -7.40 -1.34
N VAL A 123 -18.11 -8.25 -2.35
CA VAL A 123 -17.05 -9.25 -2.56
C VAL A 123 -16.30 -8.89 -3.85
N PHE A 124 -15.03 -8.52 -3.72
CA PHE A 124 -14.13 -8.33 -4.85
C PHE A 124 -13.37 -9.62 -5.12
N GLU A 125 -13.55 -10.19 -6.31
CA GLU A 125 -12.77 -11.33 -6.78
C GLU A 125 -11.71 -10.85 -7.78
N VAL A 126 -10.43 -11.05 -7.43
CA VAL A 126 -9.28 -10.62 -8.23
C VAL A 126 -8.38 -11.80 -8.55
N ASP A 127 -7.60 -11.70 -9.63
CA ASP A 127 -6.53 -12.65 -9.88
C ASP A 127 -5.34 -12.39 -8.93
N HIS A 128 -4.41 -13.35 -8.82
CA HIS A 128 -3.21 -13.19 -8.00
C HIS A 128 -2.08 -12.50 -8.78
N SER A 129 -2.34 -11.32 -9.35
CA SER A 129 -1.33 -10.54 -10.06
C SER A 129 -0.38 -9.83 -9.10
N SER A 130 0.82 -9.47 -9.59
CA SER A 130 1.77 -8.65 -8.83
C SER A 130 1.23 -7.26 -8.49
N GLY A 131 0.24 -6.77 -9.24
CA GLY A 131 -0.50 -5.55 -8.90
C GLY A 131 -1.27 -5.74 -7.59
N HIS A 132 -2.15 -6.73 -7.51
CA HIS A 132 -2.96 -7.00 -6.31
C HIS A 132 -2.12 -7.41 -5.08
N GLY A 133 -0.91 -7.93 -5.33
CA GLY A 133 0.10 -8.22 -4.31
C GLY A 133 0.89 -7.00 -3.79
N LYS A 134 0.60 -5.78 -4.24
CA LYS A 134 1.31 -4.57 -3.75
C LYS A 134 1.10 -4.41 -2.25
N GLN A 135 2.20 -4.28 -1.53
CA GLN A 135 2.18 -4.07 -0.10
C GLN A 135 1.96 -2.60 0.24
N ARG A 136 1.48 -2.37 1.46
CA ARG A 136 1.37 -1.04 2.05
C ARG A 136 2.72 -0.33 2.07
N GLU A 137 2.70 0.99 2.01
CA GLU A 137 3.92 1.80 2.06
C GLU A 137 4.69 1.58 3.36
N ASP A 138 3.97 1.44 4.47
CA ASP A 138 4.42 1.14 5.83
C ASP A 138 4.33 -0.35 6.20
N GLY A 139 4.02 -1.24 5.25
CA GLY A 139 3.67 -2.63 5.53
C GLY A 139 4.84 -3.46 6.08
N LEU A 140 4.53 -4.41 6.97
CA LEU A 140 5.51 -5.32 7.59
C LEU A 140 6.10 -6.30 6.58
N HIS A 141 7.14 -5.85 5.86
CA HIS A 141 7.81 -6.68 4.87
C HIS A 141 9.32 -6.60 4.96
N VAL A 142 9.94 -7.77 5.12
CA VAL A 142 11.36 -7.91 5.39
C VAL A 142 12.23 -7.35 4.26
N SER A 143 11.80 -7.43 3.00
CA SER A 143 12.59 -6.87 1.88
C SER A 143 12.69 -5.34 1.89
N ASN A 144 11.83 -4.65 2.67
CA ASN A 144 11.90 -3.21 2.90
C ASN A 144 12.82 -2.83 4.08
N MET A 145 13.37 -3.83 4.77
CA MET A 145 14.27 -3.67 5.92
C MET A 145 15.71 -3.93 5.52
N ASN A 146 16.66 -3.40 6.29
CA ASN A 146 18.05 -3.79 6.22
C ASN A 146 18.44 -4.62 7.46
N VAL A 147 19.56 -5.35 7.35
CA VAL A 147 20.08 -6.20 8.44
C VAL A 147 20.88 -5.38 9.48
N LYS A 148 21.29 -4.16 9.14
CA LYS A 148 22.15 -3.32 9.97
C LYS A 148 21.30 -2.38 10.84
N TYR A 149 21.96 -1.49 11.57
CA TYR A 149 21.31 -0.33 12.16
C TYR A 149 21.56 0.89 11.27
N GLY A 150 20.64 1.85 11.31
CA GLY A 150 20.76 3.08 10.52
C GLY A 150 20.77 2.81 9.00
N GLY A 151 21.25 3.80 8.24
CA GLY A 151 21.23 3.75 6.79
C GLY A 151 19.83 3.89 6.18
N LYS A 152 19.75 3.77 4.85
CA LYS A 152 18.50 3.92 4.10
C LYS A 152 17.69 2.62 4.16
N GLN A 153 16.50 2.67 4.76
CA GLN A 153 15.46 1.64 4.70
C GLN A 153 14.09 2.30 4.91
N LYS A 154 13.00 1.58 4.65
CA LYS A 154 11.66 2.11 4.94
C LYS A 154 11.38 2.07 6.44
N VAL A 155 10.55 3.00 6.90
CA VAL A 155 9.96 2.95 8.25
C VAL A 155 8.69 2.13 8.12
N LEU A 156 8.65 0.99 8.82
CA LEU A 156 7.47 0.13 8.85
C LEU A 156 6.48 0.62 9.92
N ARG A 157 5.25 0.12 9.89
CA ARG A 157 4.29 0.30 10.98
C ARG A 157 4.70 -0.49 12.21
N ASP A 158 4.17 -0.09 13.35
CA ASP A 158 4.40 -0.78 14.61
C ASP A 158 3.59 -2.10 14.70
N SER A 159 4.08 -3.03 15.50
CA SER A 159 3.41 -4.32 15.78
C SER A 159 3.11 -4.46 17.27
N VAL A 160 1.90 -4.86 17.61
CA VAL A 160 1.56 -5.33 18.97
C VAL A 160 1.95 -6.80 19.10
N MET A 161 2.74 -7.15 20.11
CA MET A 161 3.28 -8.50 20.26
C MET A 161 2.23 -9.48 20.76
N THR A 162 2.06 -10.58 20.02
CA THR A 162 1.34 -11.78 20.47
C THR A 162 2.35 -12.83 20.96
N GLU A 163 1.87 -13.88 21.63
CA GLU A 163 2.74 -14.98 22.09
C GLU A 163 3.55 -15.60 20.94
N GLU A 164 2.91 -15.80 19.79
CA GLU A 164 3.52 -16.40 18.60
C GLU A 164 4.59 -15.52 17.94
N CYS A 165 4.61 -14.22 18.24
CA CYS A 165 5.64 -13.30 17.78
C CYS A 165 6.93 -13.40 18.59
N LEU A 166 6.90 -14.03 19.78
CA LEU A 166 8.01 -14.01 20.73
C LEU A 166 8.75 -15.36 20.74
N GLY A 167 10.08 -15.27 20.72
CA GLY A 167 10.97 -16.41 20.76
C GLY A 167 11.45 -16.74 22.18
N PRO A 168 12.20 -17.85 22.35
CA PRO A 168 12.62 -18.31 23.67
C PRO A 168 13.77 -17.50 24.26
N GLU A 169 14.59 -16.82 23.44
CA GLU A 169 15.82 -16.18 23.88
C GLU A 169 15.57 -14.90 24.68
N GLU A 170 16.50 -14.53 25.56
CA GLU A 170 16.48 -13.27 26.30
C GLU A 170 17.15 -12.14 25.49
N ALA A 171 16.78 -10.88 25.75
CA ALA A 171 17.34 -9.72 25.07
C ALA A 171 18.06 -8.81 26.08
N LYS A 172 19.03 -9.38 26.79
CA LYS A 172 19.77 -8.68 27.86
C LYS A 172 20.85 -7.75 27.31
N MET A 173 20.87 -6.52 27.81
CA MET A 173 21.98 -5.58 27.69
C MET A 173 22.42 -5.10 29.07
N TYR A 174 23.70 -4.78 29.19
CA TYR A 174 24.34 -4.36 30.43
C TYR A 174 24.85 -2.93 30.26
N PHE A 175 24.59 -2.08 31.25
CA PHE A 175 25.09 -0.72 31.30
C PHE A 175 26.04 -0.54 32.47
N ALA A 176 27.28 -0.13 32.17
CA ALA A 176 28.32 0.15 33.16
C ALA A 176 29.22 1.27 32.67
N ASN A 177 29.67 2.15 33.58
CA ASN A 177 30.64 3.21 33.29
C ASN A 177 30.26 4.09 32.07
N GLY A 178 28.96 4.39 31.92
CA GLY A 178 28.45 5.21 30.82
C GLY A 178 28.41 4.50 29.44
N ARG A 179 28.62 3.18 29.39
CA ARG A 179 28.66 2.40 28.16
C ARG A 179 27.73 1.18 28.23
N TRP A 180 27.17 0.84 27.08
CA TRP A 180 26.35 -0.35 26.88
C TRP A 180 27.22 -1.52 26.41
N SER A 181 26.82 -2.74 26.75
CA SER A 181 27.40 -3.99 26.25
C SER A 181 26.38 -5.12 26.28
N THR A 182 26.60 -6.16 25.50
CA THR A 182 25.88 -7.45 25.64
C THR A 182 26.60 -8.40 26.59
N LYS A 183 27.81 -8.05 27.05
CA LYS A 183 28.57 -8.83 28.02
C LYS A 183 28.42 -8.23 29.42
N PHE A 184 28.26 -9.11 30.39
CA PHE A 184 28.26 -8.72 31.80
C PHE A 184 29.63 -8.15 32.21
N SER A 185 29.61 -7.09 33.01
CA SER A 185 30.77 -6.63 33.77
C SER A 185 30.34 -6.36 35.21
N GLU A 186 31.29 -6.47 36.14
CA GLU A 186 31.01 -6.22 37.56
C GLU A 186 30.46 -4.80 37.76
N GLY A 187 29.38 -4.69 38.55
CA GLY A 187 28.66 -3.43 38.78
C GLY A 187 27.75 -2.98 37.61
N ALA A 188 27.59 -3.79 36.55
CA ALA A 188 26.71 -3.44 35.45
C ALA A 188 25.22 -3.63 35.80
N VAL A 189 24.39 -2.68 35.37
CA VAL A 189 22.93 -2.79 35.43
C VAL A 189 22.47 -3.62 34.23
N CYS A 190 21.81 -4.76 34.48
CA CYS A 190 21.18 -5.56 33.45
C CYS A 190 19.81 -4.98 33.10
N VAL A 191 19.54 -4.83 31.80
CA VAL A 191 18.24 -4.43 31.26
C VAL A 191 17.87 -5.46 30.20
N ASP A 192 16.77 -6.19 30.44
CA ASP A 192 16.18 -7.04 29.42
C ASP A 192 15.26 -6.18 28.54
N GLN A 193 15.57 -6.12 27.26
CA GLN A 193 14.81 -5.39 26.24
C GLN A 193 13.81 -6.28 25.52
N LYS A 194 13.64 -7.53 25.98
CA LYS A 194 12.73 -8.48 25.35
C LYS A 194 11.31 -7.97 25.53
N LEU A 195 10.59 -7.91 24.42
CA LEU A 195 9.18 -7.54 24.41
C LEU A 195 8.32 -8.62 25.04
N THR A 196 7.24 -8.20 25.67
CA THR A 196 6.23 -9.06 26.26
C THR A 196 4.90 -8.93 25.51
N VAL A 197 4.01 -9.89 25.72
CA VAL A 197 2.69 -9.91 25.07
C VAL A 197 1.94 -8.61 25.37
N GLY A 198 1.35 -8.01 24.35
CA GLY A 198 0.64 -6.73 24.42
C GLY A 198 1.54 -5.50 24.33
N GLN A 199 2.87 -5.63 24.42
CA GLN A 199 3.76 -4.50 24.15
C GLN A 199 3.88 -4.23 22.65
N THR A 200 4.05 -2.95 22.31
CA THR A 200 4.26 -2.51 20.94
C THR A 200 5.75 -2.52 20.61
N GLN A 201 6.13 -3.27 19.58
CA GLN A 201 7.42 -3.07 18.94
C GLN A 201 7.38 -1.85 18.04
N THR A 202 8.09 -0.79 18.46
CA THR A 202 8.24 0.40 17.64
C THR A 202 9.18 0.15 16.47
N SER A 203 8.87 0.69 15.30
CA SER A 203 9.68 0.51 14.09
C SER A 203 10.98 1.32 14.06
N THR A 204 11.10 2.32 14.93
CA THR A 204 12.27 3.19 15.06
C THR A 204 12.89 3.12 16.46
N PHE A 205 14.18 3.47 16.56
CA PHE A 205 14.83 3.64 17.86
C PHE A 205 14.36 4.93 18.52
N ALA A 206 13.83 4.83 19.74
CA ALA A 206 13.42 5.99 20.52
C ALA A 206 14.61 6.87 20.94
N VAL A 207 14.36 8.16 21.17
CA VAL A 207 15.33 9.07 21.77
C VAL A 207 15.68 8.56 23.17
N GLY A 208 16.96 8.42 23.50
CA GLY A 208 17.35 7.90 24.81
C GLY A 208 17.58 6.39 24.86
N ALA A 209 17.08 5.64 23.88
CA ALA A 209 17.14 4.18 23.88
C ALA A 209 18.59 3.65 23.93
N PRO A 210 18.79 2.40 24.39
CA PRO A 210 20.06 1.71 24.22
C PRO A 210 20.45 1.65 22.72
N PRO A 211 21.75 1.61 22.41
CA PRO A 211 22.21 1.38 21.04
C PRO A 211 21.78 -0.02 20.56
N PRO A 212 21.83 -0.27 19.25
CA PRO A 212 21.63 -1.61 18.70
C PRO A 212 22.51 -2.64 19.39
N PHE A 213 21.96 -3.80 19.77
CA PHE A 213 22.65 -4.76 20.64
C PHE A 213 23.99 -5.26 20.05
N PHE A 214 24.10 -5.31 18.73
CA PHE A 214 25.28 -5.80 18.02
C PHE A 214 26.35 -4.73 17.77
N GLU A 215 26.05 -3.45 18.02
CA GLU A 215 26.89 -2.30 17.67
C GLU A 215 26.80 -1.24 18.79
N TRP A 216 27.34 -1.58 19.96
CA TRP A 216 27.27 -0.77 21.19
C TRP A 216 27.97 0.60 21.10
N ASP A 217 28.84 0.80 20.11
CA ASP A 217 29.52 2.08 19.84
C ASP A 217 28.79 2.94 18.79
N ALA A 218 27.60 2.51 18.36
CA ALA A 218 26.76 3.25 17.42
C ALA A 218 26.48 4.66 17.97
N PRO A 219 26.77 5.73 17.20
CA PRO A 219 26.49 7.07 17.67
C PRO A 219 24.98 7.29 17.73
N ARG A 220 24.50 8.09 18.68
CA ARG A 220 23.07 8.44 18.78
C ARG A 220 22.59 9.20 17.54
N LYS A 221 23.38 10.17 17.08
CA LYS A 221 23.14 11.00 15.89
C LYS A 221 24.27 10.82 14.89
N ASP A 222 23.99 11.13 13.63
CA ASP A 222 24.96 11.05 12.53
C ASP A 222 26.24 11.83 12.88
N LYS A 223 27.41 11.19 12.76
CA LYS A 223 28.71 11.81 13.01
C LYS A 223 29.55 11.80 11.75
N LYS A 224 30.07 12.96 11.34
CA LYS A 224 31.06 13.06 10.26
C LYS A 224 32.46 12.88 10.84
N ASN A 225 33.27 12.04 10.21
CA ASN A 225 34.69 11.97 10.53
C ASN A 225 35.48 13.10 9.84
N ALA A 226 36.76 13.27 10.20
CA ALA A 226 37.63 14.30 9.64
C ALA A 226 37.81 14.22 8.11
N LYS A 227 37.50 13.05 7.50
CA LYS A 227 37.53 12.82 6.04
C LYS A 227 36.15 13.01 5.38
N GLY A 228 35.16 13.54 6.10
CA GLY A 228 33.81 13.79 5.60
C GLY A 228 32.88 12.57 5.51
N LYS A 229 33.34 11.36 5.87
CA LYS A 229 32.51 10.15 5.87
C LYS A 229 31.56 10.18 7.08
N VAL A 230 30.26 9.96 6.81
CA VAL A 230 29.20 9.91 7.83
C VAL A 230 29.16 8.50 8.46
N LYS A 231 29.22 8.40 9.79
CA LYS A 231 28.77 7.25 10.58
C LYS A 231 27.33 7.55 10.99
N GLU A 232 26.40 6.80 10.43
CA GLU A 232 24.96 6.93 10.69
C GLU A 232 24.68 6.74 12.19
N GLY A 233 23.84 7.60 12.75
CA GLY A 233 23.28 7.43 14.08
C GLY A 233 22.04 6.55 14.06
N TYR A 234 21.62 6.07 15.22
CA TYR A 234 20.46 5.19 15.34
C TYR A 234 19.19 5.89 15.82
N GLU A 235 19.27 6.96 16.63
CA GLU A 235 18.07 7.59 17.22
C GLU A 235 17.14 8.13 16.12
N GLY A 236 15.86 7.77 16.20
CA GLY A 236 14.83 8.13 15.22
C GLY A 236 14.93 7.41 13.88
N LYS A 237 15.94 6.55 13.68
CA LYS A 237 16.05 5.73 12.46
C LYS A 237 15.27 4.43 12.62
N ALA A 238 14.84 3.86 11.50
CA ALA A 238 14.23 2.55 11.46
C ALA A 238 15.18 1.46 12.01
N LYS A 239 14.60 0.53 12.77
CA LYS A 239 15.27 -0.67 13.27
C LYS A 239 15.41 -1.69 12.14
N GLY A 240 16.58 -2.33 12.06
CA GLY A 240 16.81 -3.41 11.11
C GLY A 240 16.37 -4.78 11.64
N VAL A 241 16.43 -5.79 10.75
CA VAL A 241 15.97 -7.17 10.99
C VAL A 241 16.57 -7.76 12.27
N ARG A 242 17.88 -7.54 12.52
CA ARG A 242 18.57 -8.05 13.71
C ARG A 242 17.95 -7.51 14.99
N GLN A 243 17.71 -6.20 15.04
CA GLN A 243 17.14 -5.55 16.22
C GLN A 243 15.73 -6.08 16.48
N TYR A 244 14.93 -6.28 15.43
CA TYR A 244 13.60 -6.87 15.54
C TYR A 244 13.63 -8.26 16.17
N LEU A 245 14.46 -9.15 15.62
CA LEU A 245 14.60 -10.52 16.13
C LEU A 245 15.10 -10.55 17.57
N TRP A 246 16.05 -9.68 17.91
CA TRP A 246 16.62 -9.62 19.25
C TRP A 246 15.59 -9.14 20.28
N GLU A 247 14.90 -8.03 20.03
CA GLU A 247 13.82 -7.54 20.91
C GLU A 247 12.68 -8.55 21.05
N ARG A 248 12.46 -9.43 20.07
CA ARG A 248 11.45 -10.50 20.14
C ARG A 248 11.97 -11.79 20.78
N GLY A 249 13.26 -11.92 21.10
CA GLY A 249 13.83 -13.17 21.63
C GLY A 249 14.02 -14.28 20.59
N TRP A 250 14.15 -13.93 19.31
CA TRP A 250 14.42 -14.87 18.21
C TRP A 250 15.88 -14.83 17.73
N TRP A 251 16.69 -13.87 18.19
CA TRP A 251 18.08 -13.75 17.78
C TRP A 251 18.93 -14.87 18.38
N LYS A 252 19.65 -15.61 17.53
CA LYS A 252 20.67 -16.59 17.93
C LYS A 252 22.04 -16.17 17.44
N ASP A 253 23.08 -16.46 18.21
CA ASP A 253 24.45 -16.23 17.79
C ASP A 253 24.79 -17.05 16.54
N GLY A 254 25.39 -16.40 15.54
CA GLY A 254 25.73 -17.01 14.25
C GLY A 254 24.67 -16.87 13.15
N MET A 255 23.50 -16.29 13.44
CA MET A 255 22.51 -15.99 12.39
C MET A 255 23.06 -15.05 11.31
N SER A 256 22.71 -15.29 10.04
CA SER A 256 23.18 -14.51 8.89
C SER A 256 22.23 -14.56 7.69
N THR A 257 22.63 -13.99 6.54
CA THR A 257 21.87 -13.96 5.26
C THR A 257 22.55 -14.78 4.15
N GLY A 258 23.44 -15.71 4.49
CA GLY A 258 24.22 -16.46 3.50
C GLY A 258 23.41 -17.49 2.73
N ALA A 259 23.77 -17.74 1.46
CA ALA A 259 23.27 -18.90 0.73
C ALA A 259 23.71 -20.19 1.44
N GLY A 260 22.79 -21.14 1.62
CA GLY A 260 23.05 -22.40 2.32
C GLY A 260 22.87 -22.35 3.84
N VAL A 261 22.54 -21.18 4.42
CA VAL A 261 22.12 -21.08 5.82
C VAL A 261 20.72 -21.70 5.98
N SER A 262 20.54 -22.51 7.03
CA SER A 262 19.24 -23.11 7.36
C SER A 262 18.19 -22.04 7.66
N ASP A 263 16.92 -22.33 7.40
CA ASP A 263 15.84 -21.35 7.53
C ASP A 263 15.72 -20.78 8.95
N ASP A 264 16.03 -21.57 9.97
CA ASP A 264 16.00 -21.19 11.39
C ASP A 264 17.21 -20.37 11.87
N MET A 265 18.22 -20.23 11.01
CA MET A 265 19.42 -19.40 11.22
C MET A 265 19.51 -18.23 10.23
N HIS A 266 18.57 -18.14 9.28
CA HIS A 266 18.54 -17.09 8.27
C HIS A 266 17.68 -15.90 8.74
N VAL A 267 18.31 -14.76 9.05
CA VAL A 267 17.67 -13.62 9.74
C VAL A 267 16.37 -13.15 9.08
N GLU A 268 16.35 -13.07 7.75
CA GLU A 268 15.17 -12.59 7.03
C GLU A 268 14.03 -13.62 7.02
N LYS A 269 14.36 -14.91 6.94
CA LYS A 269 13.37 -15.99 6.86
C LYS A 269 12.69 -16.19 8.21
N VAL A 270 13.45 -16.12 9.30
CA VAL A 270 12.91 -16.17 10.66
C VAL A 270 11.92 -15.03 10.88
N LEU A 271 12.30 -13.79 10.53
CA LEU A 271 11.40 -12.64 10.70
C LEU A 271 10.16 -12.74 9.80
N GLN A 272 10.34 -13.16 8.54
CA GLN A 272 9.24 -13.32 7.58
C GLN A 272 8.24 -14.41 7.98
N ALA A 273 8.68 -15.42 8.74
CA ALA A 273 7.83 -16.49 9.23
C ALA A 273 6.95 -16.08 10.43
N LEU A 274 7.27 -14.96 11.10
CA LEU A 274 6.48 -14.49 12.24
C LEU A 274 5.08 -14.05 11.81
N PRO A 275 4.04 -14.27 12.63
CA PRO A 275 2.64 -14.11 12.21
C PRO A 275 2.30 -12.71 11.67
N ASP A 276 2.83 -11.65 12.27
CA ASP A 276 2.58 -10.28 11.86
C ASP A 276 3.20 -9.93 10.50
N PHE A 277 4.40 -10.44 10.21
CA PHE A 277 5.03 -10.31 8.89
C PHE A 277 4.42 -11.24 7.84
N LYS A 278 4.11 -12.49 8.22
CA LYS A 278 3.58 -13.51 7.33
C LYS A 278 2.16 -13.19 6.86
N ASN A 279 1.33 -12.69 7.77
CA ASN A 279 -0.07 -12.37 7.53
C ASN A 279 -0.28 -10.87 7.24
N GLU A 280 0.79 -10.13 6.91
CA GLU A 280 0.69 -8.73 6.55
C GLU A 280 -0.22 -8.57 5.34
N ARG A 281 -1.30 -7.80 5.51
CA ARG A 281 -2.27 -7.55 4.46
C ARG A 281 -1.66 -6.70 3.35
N THR A 282 -2.01 -7.02 2.11
CA THR A 282 -1.66 -6.15 0.96
C THR A 282 -2.37 -4.81 1.11
N ALA A 283 -1.93 -3.79 0.37
CA ALA A 283 -2.59 -2.49 0.39
C ALA A 283 -4.05 -2.57 -0.07
N LEU A 284 -4.32 -3.38 -1.10
CA LEU A 284 -5.68 -3.61 -1.60
C LEU A 284 -6.54 -4.38 -0.59
N GLN A 285 -5.99 -5.41 0.04
CA GLN A 285 -6.70 -6.17 1.06
C GLN A 285 -7.05 -5.26 2.25
N HIS A 286 -6.12 -4.41 2.67
CA HIS A 286 -6.38 -3.44 3.72
C HIS A 286 -7.49 -2.45 3.32
N LEU A 287 -7.45 -1.90 2.11
CA LEU A 287 -8.48 -0.98 1.60
C LEU A 287 -9.88 -1.61 1.66
N VAL A 288 -10.06 -2.78 1.06
CA VAL A 288 -11.36 -3.45 0.96
C VAL A 288 -11.87 -3.90 2.34
N GLU A 289 -11.03 -4.59 3.12
CA GLU A 289 -11.47 -5.16 4.40
C GLU A 289 -11.66 -4.11 5.49
N SER A 290 -10.96 -2.97 5.43
CA SER A 290 -11.16 -1.87 6.39
C SER A 290 -12.56 -1.24 6.31
N ARG A 291 -13.24 -1.41 5.17
CA ARG A 291 -14.62 -0.97 4.93
C ARG A 291 -15.66 -2.08 5.18
N GLY A 292 -15.23 -3.23 5.73
CA GLY A 292 -16.12 -4.36 6.03
C GLY A 292 -16.44 -5.26 4.83
N HIS A 293 -15.77 -5.05 3.70
CA HIS A 293 -15.94 -5.86 2.49
C HIS A 293 -14.94 -7.02 2.42
N ILE A 294 -15.12 -7.90 1.43
CA ILE A 294 -14.32 -9.12 1.28
C ILE A 294 -13.50 -9.01 -0.01
N LEU A 295 -12.19 -9.28 0.08
CA LEU A 295 -11.33 -9.47 -1.08
C LEU A 295 -10.93 -10.94 -1.19
N LEU A 296 -11.26 -11.57 -2.32
CA LEU A 296 -10.85 -12.92 -2.67
C LEU A 296 -9.85 -12.86 -3.82
N SER A 297 -8.64 -13.36 -3.57
CA SER A 297 -7.66 -13.56 -4.65
C SER A 297 -7.70 -15.00 -5.11
N SER A 298 -7.61 -15.21 -6.42
CA SER A 298 -7.45 -16.55 -6.98
C SER A 298 -6.16 -17.23 -6.50
N PRO A 299 -6.04 -18.57 -6.61
CA PRO A 299 -4.77 -19.23 -6.38
C PRO A 299 -3.68 -18.65 -7.30
N LYS A 300 -2.46 -18.59 -6.78
CA LYS A 300 -1.31 -18.12 -7.56
C LYS A 300 -1.21 -18.89 -8.87
N CYS A 301 -0.98 -18.17 -9.96
CA CYS A 301 -0.86 -18.71 -11.32
C CYS A 301 -2.15 -19.37 -11.87
N HIS A 302 -3.29 -19.16 -11.23
CA HIS A 302 -4.61 -19.61 -11.72
C HIS A 302 -5.55 -18.42 -11.86
N PRO A 303 -5.28 -17.49 -12.79
CA PRO A 303 -6.16 -16.33 -12.97
C PRO A 303 -7.50 -16.73 -13.64
N GLU A 304 -7.56 -17.88 -14.33
CA GLU A 304 -8.76 -18.42 -14.98
C GLU A 304 -9.92 -18.70 -14.02
N VAL A 305 -9.65 -18.85 -12.72
CA VAL A 305 -10.68 -19.12 -11.70
C VAL A 305 -11.17 -17.87 -10.96
N ALA A 306 -10.59 -16.69 -11.21
CA ALA A 306 -11.06 -15.45 -10.61
C ALA A 306 -12.42 -15.03 -11.20
N GLY A 307 -13.41 -14.65 -10.38
CA GLY A 307 -14.65 -14.00 -10.84
C GLY A 307 -15.53 -14.89 -11.73
N VAL A 308 -15.47 -16.22 -11.57
CA VAL A 308 -16.08 -17.20 -12.49
C VAL A 308 -15.59 -17.00 -13.94
N GLY A 309 -14.30 -16.69 -14.11
CA GLY A 309 -13.68 -16.50 -15.41
C GLY A 309 -13.68 -15.06 -15.93
N ILE A 310 -13.49 -14.08 -15.04
CA ILE A 310 -13.37 -12.67 -15.45
C ILE A 310 -12.25 -12.47 -16.48
N GLU A 311 -11.20 -13.28 -16.42
CA GLU A 311 -10.15 -13.34 -17.43
C GLU A 311 -10.65 -13.74 -18.82
N TYR A 312 -11.68 -14.59 -18.93
CA TYR A 312 -12.31 -14.89 -20.23
C TYR A 312 -13.05 -13.66 -20.75
N SER A 313 -13.73 -12.90 -19.89
CA SER A 313 -14.37 -11.63 -20.27
C SER A 313 -13.34 -10.61 -20.75
N TRP A 314 -12.22 -10.48 -20.04
CA TRP A 314 -11.10 -9.63 -20.46
C TRP A 314 -10.46 -10.13 -21.75
N GLY A 315 -10.24 -11.43 -21.90
CA GLY A 315 -9.65 -12.06 -23.09
C GLY A 315 -10.53 -11.87 -24.32
N PHE A 316 -11.85 -12.06 -24.18
CA PHE A 316 -12.83 -11.79 -25.22
C PHE A 316 -12.90 -10.32 -25.58
N SER A 317 -12.87 -9.42 -24.58
CA SER A 317 -12.86 -7.97 -24.79
C SER A 317 -11.59 -7.53 -25.53
N LYS A 318 -10.42 -8.02 -25.12
CA LYS A 318 -9.13 -7.79 -25.79
C LYS A 318 -9.13 -8.36 -27.21
N GLN A 319 -9.70 -9.54 -27.42
CA GLN A 319 -9.82 -10.15 -28.75
C GLN A 319 -10.72 -9.31 -29.67
N LYS A 320 -11.88 -8.87 -29.19
CA LYS A 320 -12.77 -7.95 -29.92
C LYS A 320 -12.05 -6.64 -30.20
N PHE A 321 -11.37 -6.07 -29.21
CA PHE A 321 -10.61 -4.84 -29.36
C PHE A 321 -9.57 -4.97 -30.48
N ARG A 322 -8.67 -5.97 -30.41
CA ARG A 322 -7.63 -6.21 -31.41
C ARG A 322 -8.16 -6.50 -32.81
N ARG A 323 -9.28 -7.21 -32.94
CA ARG A 323 -9.79 -7.66 -34.24
C ARG A 323 -10.77 -6.70 -34.90
N LYS A 324 -11.45 -5.84 -34.13
CA LYS A 324 -12.59 -5.07 -34.62
C LYS A 324 -12.55 -3.58 -34.29
N ILE A 325 -11.73 -3.17 -33.32
CA ILE A 325 -11.79 -1.83 -32.71
C ILE A 325 -10.44 -1.11 -32.77
N ASN A 326 -9.32 -1.84 -32.83
CA ASN A 326 -7.98 -1.28 -32.79
C ASN A 326 -7.36 -1.17 -34.19
N ASP A 327 -6.85 0.01 -34.53
CA ASP A 327 -5.99 0.25 -35.71
C ASP A 327 -4.49 0.22 -35.36
N GLU A 328 -4.16 -0.24 -34.14
CA GLU A 328 -2.81 -0.41 -33.60
C GLU A 328 -2.02 0.89 -33.44
N VAL A 329 -2.70 2.04 -33.50
CA VAL A 329 -2.10 3.34 -33.23
C VAL A 329 -2.51 3.81 -31.83
N PRO A 330 -1.58 3.87 -30.85
CA PRO A 330 -1.91 4.20 -29.46
C PRO A 330 -2.67 5.52 -29.28
N LYS A 331 -2.41 6.51 -30.15
CA LYS A 331 -3.05 7.83 -30.10
C LYS A 331 -4.55 7.81 -30.45
N HIS A 332 -5.02 6.77 -31.15
CA HIS A 332 -6.42 6.62 -31.56
C HIS A 332 -7.25 5.78 -30.57
N LEU A 333 -6.66 5.38 -29.43
CA LEU A 333 -7.30 4.51 -28.45
C LEU A 333 -8.64 5.06 -27.96
N HIS A 334 -8.75 6.38 -27.74
CA HIS A 334 -10.00 7.03 -27.32
C HIS A 334 -11.08 6.98 -28.41
N ASP A 335 -10.75 7.41 -29.64
CA ASP A 335 -11.68 7.42 -30.77
C ASP A 335 -12.17 6.01 -31.13
N ASN A 336 -11.31 5.01 -30.95
CA ASN A 336 -11.61 3.60 -31.16
C ASN A 336 -12.64 3.07 -30.15
N ILE A 337 -12.56 3.51 -28.89
CA ILE A 337 -13.48 3.11 -27.81
C ILE A 337 -14.83 3.85 -27.94
N GLU A 338 -14.82 5.14 -28.27
CA GLU A 338 -16.04 5.97 -28.28
C GLU A 338 -16.92 5.76 -29.53
N ASN A 339 -16.34 5.56 -30.71
CA ASN A 339 -17.10 5.60 -31.97
C ASN A 339 -17.81 4.30 -32.37
N ARG A 340 -17.70 3.21 -31.61
CA ARG A 340 -18.25 1.89 -32.03
C ARG A 340 -19.03 1.12 -30.97
N CYS A 341 -19.41 1.75 -29.86
CA CYS A 341 -20.36 1.20 -28.88
C CYS A 341 -21.85 1.38 -29.27
N ALA A 342 -22.16 1.45 -30.57
CA ALA A 342 -23.53 1.46 -31.08
C ALA A 342 -24.03 0.04 -31.41
#